data_AF-A0A3S9B0Y3-F1
#
_entry.id   AF-A0A3S9B0Y3-F1
#
_cell.length_a   1.000
_cell.length_b   1.000
_cell.length_c   1.000
_cell.angle_alpha   90.00
_cell.angle_beta   90.00
_cell.angle_gamma   90.00
#
_symmetry.space_group_name_H-M   'P 1'
#
loop_
_entity.id
_entity.type
_entity.pdbx_description
1 polymer ?
#
loop_
_entity_poly.entity_id
_entity_poly.type
_entity_poly.pdbx_seq_one_letter_code
_entity_poly.pdbx_strand_id
1 'polypeptide(L)' 'MNDNDRIGAEISRVMNDARNDNAPVQVNDLVAALALRFQLDALIIEQMIIDEATIGGIALEFGNRHN' A
#
# COMPACT_ATOMS: atom_id res chain seq x y z
N MET A 1 1.10 20.31 2.49
CA MET A 1 1.13 18.84 2.62
C MET A 1 1.40 18.32 1.22
N ASN A 2 2.56 17.69 1.00
CA ASN A 2 2.98 17.18 -0.31
C ASN A 2 2.17 15.90 -0.62
N ASP A 3 1.99 15.55 -1.90
CA ASP A 3 1.31 14.32 -2.30
C ASP A 3 1.97 13.08 -1.69
N ASN A 4 3.30 13.07 -1.55
CA ASN A 4 4.03 12.01 -0.85
C ASN A 4 3.61 11.86 0.63
N ASP A 5 3.36 12.96 1.34
CA ASP A 5 2.91 12.91 2.74
C ASP A 5 1.50 12.31 2.83
N ARG A 6 0.64 12.64 1.86
CA ARG A 6 -0.74 12.15 1.79
C ARG A 6 -0.80 10.68 1.42
N ILE A 7 0.08 10.23 0.52
CA ILE A 7 0.22 8.82 0.14
C ILE A 7 0.73 8.02 1.34
N GLY A 8 1.81 8.48 1.98
CA GLY A 8 2.35 7.83 3.17
C GLY A 8 1.30 7.67 4.27
N ALA A 9 0.53 8.73 4.55
CA ALA A 9 -0.54 8.68 5.54
C ALA A 9 -1.64 7.65 5.18
N GLU A 10 -2.02 7.54 3.91
CA GLU A 10 -3.01 6.55 3.46
C GLU A 10 -2.46 5.12 3.55
N ILE A 11 -1.19 4.89 3.17
CA ILE A 11 -0.54 3.58 3.31
C ILE A 11 -0.48 3.19 4.79
N SER A 12 0.04 4.05 5.67
CA SER A 12 0.11 3.77 7.11
C SER A 12 -1.26 3.49 7.72
N ARG A 13 -2.32 4.17 7.25
CA ARG A 13 -3.69 3.88 7.68
C ARG A 13 -4.11 2.46 7.30
N VAL A 14 -3.99 2.10 6.03
CA VAL A 14 -4.37 0.76 5.53
C VAL A 14 -3.57 -0.35 6.21
N MET A 15 -2.27 -0.11 6.44
CA MET A 15 -1.40 -1.01 7.19
C MET A 15 -1.87 -1.20 8.64
N ASN A 16 -2.22 -0.11 9.32
CA ASN A 16 -2.71 -0.19 10.68
C ASN A 16 -4.05 -0.94 10.77
N ASP A 17 -4.96 -0.70 9.83
CA ASP A 17 -6.25 -1.40 9.74
C ASP A 17 -6.01 -2.91 9.54
N ALA A 18 -5.16 -3.29 8.57
CA ALA A 18 -4.79 -4.68 8.30
C ALA A 18 -4.15 -5.38 9.52
N ARG A 19 -3.31 -4.65 10.28
CA ARG A 19 -2.73 -5.16 11.53
C ARG A 19 -3.80 -5.43 12.59
N ASN A 20 -4.74 -4.51 12.78
CA ASN A 20 -5.80 -4.65 13.77
C ASN A 20 -6.76 -5.80 13.42
N ASP A 21 -7.03 -5.97 12.13
CA ASP A 21 -7.92 -7.00 11.61
C ASP A 21 -7.21 -8.36 11.46
N ASN A 22 -5.89 -8.42 11.69
CA ASN A 22 -5.04 -9.58 11.45
C ASN A 22 -5.22 -10.14 10.02
N ALA A 23 -5.30 -9.24 9.05
CA ALA A 23 -5.53 -9.53 7.65
C ALA A 23 -4.33 -9.05 6.79
N PRO A 24 -4.04 -9.71 5.67
CA PRO A 24 -3.00 -9.26 4.75
C PRO A 24 -3.46 -8.04 3.95
N VAL A 25 -2.50 -7.22 3.52
CA VAL A 25 -2.77 -6.10 2.60
C VAL A 25 -2.72 -6.58 1.15
N GLN A 26 -3.78 -6.32 0.39
CA GLN A 26 -3.83 -6.53 -1.05
C GLN A 26 -3.06 -5.42 -1.76
N VAL A 27 -1.80 -5.70 -2.12
CA VAL A 27 -0.89 -4.68 -2.68
C VAL A 27 -1.41 -4.13 -4.00
N ASN A 28 -1.90 -4.99 -4.89
CA ASN A 28 -2.34 -4.59 -6.23
C ASN A 28 -3.49 -3.57 -6.20
N ASP A 29 -4.48 -3.80 -5.33
CA ASP A 29 -5.65 -2.92 -5.21
C ASP A 29 -5.26 -1.57 -4.60
N LEU A 30 -4.40 -1.61 -3.57
CA LEU A 30 -3.91 -0.41 -2.91
C LEU A 30 -3.04 0.42 -3.85
N VAL A 31 -2.14 -0.21 -4.61
CA VAL A 31 -1.32 0.43 -5.64
C VAL A 31 -2.20 1.08 -6.70
N ALA A 32 -3.18 0.34 -7.25
CA ALA A 32 -4.06 0.86 -8.30
C ALA A 32 -4.88 2.07 -7.82
N ALA A 33 -5.43 2.01 -6.60
CA ALA A 33 -6.22 3.08 -6.02
C ALA A 33 -5.38 4.35 -5.79
N LEU A 34 -4.17 4.20 -5.24
CA LEU A 34 -3.27 5.32 -4.95
C LEU A 34 -2.66 5.91 -6.22
N ALA A 35 -2.18 5.07 -7.16
CA ALA A 35 -1.62 5.52 -8.43
C ALA A 35 -2.65 6.34 -9.24
N LEU A 36 -3.91 5.87 -9.29
CA LEU A 36 -5.00 6.60 -9.94
C LEU A 36 -5.31 7.93 -9.25
N ARG A 37 -5.39 7.92 -7.91
CA ARG A 37 -5.76 9.10 -7.11
C ARG A 37 -4.72 10.21 -7.18
N PHE A 38 -3.43 9.85 -7.18
CA PHE A 38 -2.32 10.79 -7.13
C PHE A 38 -1.62 10.99 -8.49
N GLN A 39 -2.09 10.31 -9.55
CA GLN A 39 -1.49 10.32 -10.89
C GLN A 39 0.02 10.02 -10.88
N LEU A 40 0.40 8.99 -10.12
CA LEU A 40 1.79 8.55 -9.97
C LEU A 40 2.02 7.17 -10.60
N ASP A 41 3.29 6.86 -10.84
CA ASP A 41 3.70 5.53 -11.28
C ASP A 41 3.39 4.49 -10.19
N ALA A 42 2.77 3.38 -10.61
CA ALA A 42 2.44 2.25 -9.76
C ALA A 42 3.67 1.68 -9.03
N LEU A 43 4.84 1.67 -9.66
CA LEU A 43 6.09 1.19 -9.07
C LEU A 43 6.52 2.01 -7.85
N ILE A 44 6.32 3.33 -7.89
CA ILE A 44 6.67 4.22 -6.78
C ILE A 44 5.78 3.90 -5.57
N ILE A 45 4.47 3.77 -5.81
CA ILE A 45 3.51 3.44 -4.77
C ILE A 45 3.77 2.04 -4.20
N GLU A 46 4.05 1.05 -5.06
CA GLU A 46 4.36 -0.31 -4.65
C GLU A 46 5.58 -0.36 -3.73
N GLN A 47 6.66 0.37 -4.08
CA GLN A 47 7.84 0.45 -3.23
C GLN A 47 7.54 1.08 -1.86
N MET A 48 6.75 2.16 -1.82
CA MET A 48 6.34 2.79 -0.55
C MET A 48 5.53 1.85 0.34
N ILE A 49 4.66 1.02 -0.26
CA ILE A 49 3.87 0.01 0.46
C ILE A 49 4.78 -1.07 1.06
N ILE A 50 5.76 -1.55 0.30
CA ILE A 50 6.72 -2.57 0.75
C ILE A 50 7.56 -2.06 1.94
N ASP A 51 8.04 -0.82 1.85
CA ASP A 51 8.84 -0.19 2.90
C ASP A 51 8.02 -0.10 4.22
N GLU A 52 6.79 0.39 4.13
CA GLU A 52 5.89 0.52 5.30
C GLU A 52 5.55 -0.84 5.92
N ALA A 53 5.24 -1.85 5.10
CA ALA A 53 4.92 -3.19 5.58
C ALA A 53 6.12 -3.85 6.28
N THR A 54 7.34 -3.59 5.79
CA THR A 54 8.59 -4.08 6.40
C THR A 54 8.79 -3.49 7.79
N ILE A 55 8.57 -2.18 7.96
CA ILE A 55 8.62 -1.52 9.27
C ILE A 55 7.54 -2.07 10.19
N GLY A 56 6.34 -2.27 9.67
CA GLY A 56 5.16 -2.69 10.42
C GLY A 56 5.07 -4.18 10.73
N GLY A 57 5.92 -5.03 10.16
CA GLY A 57 5.85 -6.49 10.26
C GLY A 57 4.57 -7.09 9.65
N ILE A 58 4.03 -6.48 8.60
CA ILE A 58 2.72 -6.83 8.03
C ILE A 58 2.90 -7.79 6.86
N ALA A 59 2.07 -8.83 6.80
CA ALA A 59 2.01 -9.74 5.66
C ALA A 59 1.41 -9.03 4.44
N LEU A 60 2.10 -9.12 3.29
CA LEU A 60 1.64 -8.60 2.02
C LEU A 60 1.11 -9.72 1.13
N GLU A 61 -0.02 -9.47 0.47
CA GLU A 61 -0.52 -10.30 -0.61
C GLU A 61 -0.38 -9.53 -1.93
N PHE A 62 0.53 -10.02 -2.76
CA PHE A 62 0.63 -9.62 -4.16
C PHE A 62 -0.35 -10.51 -4.91
N GLY A 63 -1.39 -9.92 -5.49
CA GLY A 63 -2.38 -10.67 -6.25
C GLY A 63 -1.65 -11.50 -7.31
N ASN A 64 -1.87 -12.82 -7.30
CA ASN A 64 -1.37 -13.70 -8.35
C ASN A 64 -1.93 -13.15 -9.67
N ARG A 65 -1.05 -12.63 -10.55
CA ARG A 65 -1.40 -12.38 -11.95
C ARG A 65 -1.61 -13.74 -12.64
N HIS A 66 -2.66 -14.47 -12.31
CA HIS A 66 -3.02 -15.73 -12.94
C HIS A 66 -4.53 -15.82 -13.12
N ASN A 67 -4.92 -15.49 -14.35
CA ASN A 67 -6.08 -15.98 -15.12
C ASN A 67 -7.45 -15.32 -14.89
#